data_AF-A0A432YZE4-F1
#
_entry.id   AF-A0A432YZE4-F1
#
_cell.length_a   1.000
_cell.length_b   1.000
_cell.length_c   1.000
_cell.angle_alpha   90.00
_cell.angle_beta   90.00
_cell.angle_gamma   90.00
#
_symmetry.space_group_name_H-M   'P 1'
#
loop_
_entity.id
_entity.type
_entity.pdbx_description
1 polymer ?
#
loop_
_entity_poly.entity_id
_entity_poly.type
_entity_poly.pdbx_seq_one_letter_code
_entity_poly.pdbx_strand_id
1 'polypeptide(L)'
;MLKGKSEVRQHGFSLVELMLVVVVIAILATIALPNYRDYVARGHVTTAQADLATLALALTNRFQRQLTYPTVTTTTTAETKGAVTGWSPAEVEYFDYTLVSTASGYRLTATGKERLDGCVLKLSDDNTRELSGDCAGVEAW
;
A
#
# COMPACT_ATOMS: atom_id res chain seq x y z
N MET A 1 11.22 -67.28 -34.41
CA MET A 1 10.70 -66.52 -33.25
C MET A 1 10.88 -65.03 -33.53
N LEU A 2 9.84 -64.35 -34.02
CA LEU A 2 9.85 -62.88 -34.22
C LEU A 2 8.94 -62.28 -33.14
N LYS A 3 9.56 -61.62 -32.15
CA LYS A 3 8.88 -60.98 -31.03
C LYS A 3 8.39 -59.61 -31.52
N GLY A 4 7.08 -59.45 -31.70
CA GLY A 4 6.48 -58.16 -32.03
C GLY A 4 6.68 -57.16 -30.88
N LYS A 5 7.41 -56.08 -31.14
CA LYS A 5 7.50 -54.93 -30.24
C LYS A 5 6.13 -54.25 -30.18
N SER A 6 5.52 -54.16 -29.00
CA SER A 6 4.36 -53.31 -28.78
C SER A 6 4.81 -51.84 -28.79
N GLU A 7 4.45 -51.08 -29.81
CA GLU A 7 4.64 -49.64 -29.77
C GLU A 7 3.66 -49.02 -28.77
N VAL A 8 4.22 -48.39 -27.73
CA VAL A 8 3.46 -47.56 -26.79
C VAL A 8 3.04 -46.31 -27.54
N ARG A 9 1.75 -46.17 -27.86
CA ARG A 9 1.20 -44.97 -28.49
C ARG A 9 1.39 -43.77 -27.56
N GLN A 10 2.28 -42.86 -27.93
CA GLN A 10 2.39 -41.56 -27.26
C GLN A 10 1.11 -40.76 -27.52
N HIS A 11 0.31 -40.55 -26.47
CA HIS A 11 -0.85 -39.66 -26.52
C HIS A 11 -0.35 -38.23 -26.33
N GLY A 12 -0.32 -37.47 -27.43
CA GLY A 12 -0.03 -36.04 -27.40
C GLY A 12 -1.26 -35.22 -27.02
N PHE A 13 -1.03 -34.01 -26.51
CA PHE A 13 -2.08 -33.04 -26.17
C PHE A 13 -2.82 -32.57 -27.44
N SER A 14 -4.15 -32.44 -27.39
CA SER A 14 -4.92 -31.91 -28.51
C SER A 14 -4.81 -30.38 -28.59
N LEU A 15 -4.79 -29.83 -29.81
CA LEU A 15 -4.87 -28.37 -30.02
C LEU A 15 -6.18 -27.80 -29.44
N VAL A 16 -7.26 -28.60 -29.47
CA VAL A 16 -8.55 -28.22 -28.89
C VAL A 16 -8.50 -28.19 -27.36
N GLU A 17 -7.78 -29.12 -26.73
CA GLU A 17 -7.56 -29.08 -25.27
C GLU A 17 -6.81 -27.82 -24.85
N LEU A 18 -5.76 -27.46 -25.58
CA LEU A 18 -5.00 -26.25 -25.30
C LEU A 18 -5.85 -24.99 -25.49
N MET A 19 -6.70 -24.94 -26.52
CA MET A 19 -7.61 -23.82 -26.74
C MET A 19 -8.62 -23.65 -25.60
N LEU A 20 -9.22 -24.75 -25.11
CA LEU A 20 -10.17 -24.69 -23.99
C LEU A 20 -9.48 -24.25 -22.69
N VAL A 21 -8.26 -24.71 -22.43
CA VAL A 21 -7.48 -24.28 -21.26
C VAL A 21 -7.20 -22.78 -21.29
N VAL A 22 -6.78 -22.24 -22.44
CA VAL A 22 -6.53 -20.79 -22.58
C VAL A 22 -7.80 -19.98 -22.35
N VAL A 23 -8.96 -20.46 -22.84
CA VAL A 23 -10.25 -19.80 -22.62
C VAL A 23 -10.61 -19.74 -21.13
N VAL A 24 -10.44 -20.83 -20.38
CA VAL A 24 -10.73 -20.84 -18.94
C VAL A 24 -9.78 -19.90 -18.18
N ILE A 25 -8.47 -19.93 -18.50
CA ILE A 25 -7.48 -19.03 -17.88
C ILE A 25 -7.83 -17.56 -18.15
N ALA A 26 -8.24 -17.23 -19.38
CA ALA A 26 -8.64 -15.87 -19.74
C ALA A 26 -9.82 -15.38 -18.89
N ILE A 27 -10.83 -16.22 -18.68
CA ILE A 27 -11.98 -15.87 -17.82
C ILE A 27 -11.53 -15.65 -16.38
N LEU A 28 -10.76 -16.58 -15.80
CA LEU A 28 -10.28 -16.46 -14.42
C LEU A 28 -9.38 -15.24 -14.21
N ALA A 29 -8.53 -14.91 -15.18
CA ALA A 29 -7.62 -13.77 -15.10
C ALA A 29 -8.35 -12.44 -14.95
N THR A 30 -9.54 -12.27 -15.56
CA THR A 30 -10.33 -11.04 -15.45
C THR A 30 -10.79 -10.73 -14.02
N ILE A 31 -11.03 -11.76 -13.19
CA ILE A 31 -11.45 -11.61 -11.80
C ILE A 31 -10.23 -11.61 -10.86
N ALA A 32 -9.26 -12.47 -11.13
CA ALA A 32 -8.10 -12.66 -10.26
C ALA A 32 -7.17 -11.43 -10.25
N LEU A 33 -6.93 -10.80 -11.41
CA LEU A 33 -6.02 -9.66 -11.52
C LEU A 33 -6.46 -8.42 -10.70
N PRO A 34 -7.70 -7.90 -10.83
CA PRO A 34 -8.12 -6.75 -10.03
C PRO A 34 -8.10 -7.08 -8.52
N ASN A 35 -8.55 -8.28 -8.14
CA ASN A 35 -8.54 -8.70 -6.73
C ASN A 35 -7.12 -8.78 -6.15
N TYR A 36 -6.17 -9.30 -6.92
CA TYR A 36 -4.77 -9.36 -6.49
C TYR A 36 -4.16 -7.96 -6.35
N ARG A 37 -4.45 -7.04 -7.28
CA ARG A 37 -4.00 -5.65 -7.18
C ARG A 37 -4.55 -4.96 -5.93
N ASP A 38 -5.83 -5.18 -5.62
CA ASP A 38 -6.44 -4.63 -4.41
C ASP A 38 -5.84 -5.24 -3.14
N TYR A 39 -5.52 -6.54 -3.15
CA TYR A 39 -4.82 -7.18 -2.03
C TYR A 39 -3.45 -6.55 -1.76
N VAL A 40 -2.65 -6.31 -2.81
CA VAL A 40 -1.35 -5.63 -2.69
C VAL A 40 -1.53 -4.18 -2.23
N ALA A 41 -2.53 -3.47 -2.77
CA ALA A 41 -2.86 -2.09 -2.38
C ALA A 41 -3.23 -1.97 -0.89
N ARG A 42 -3.96 -2.93 -0.32
CA ARG A 42 -4.22 -2.99 1.14
C ARG A 42 -2.92 -3.07 1.93
N GLY A 43 -1.94 -3.84 1.46
CA GLY A 43 -0.61 -3.92 2.06
C GLY A 43 0.04 -2.54 2.15
N HIS A 44 0.07 -1.80 1.05
CA HIS A 44 0.61 -0.43 1.01
C HIS A 44 -0.12 0.51 1.98
N VAL A 45 -1.46 0.42 2.09
CA VAL A 45 -2.23 1.20 3.07
C VAL A 45 -1.78 0.88 4.50
N THR A 46 -1.61 -0.39 4.86
CA THR A 46 -1.18 -0.78 6.21
C THR A 46 0.24 -0.31 6.54
N THR A 47 1.15 -0.37 5.57
CA THR A 47 2.51 0.19 5.73
C THR A 47 2.46 1.71 5.88
N ALA A 48 1.59 2.41 5.13
CA ALA A 48 1.43 3.84 5.24
C ALA A 48 0.87 4.29 6.60
N GLN A 49 -0.04 3.50 7.19
CA GLN A 49 -0.48 3.71 8.58
C GLN A 49 0.70 3.60 9.57
N ALA A 50 1.60 2.65 9.35
CA ALA A 50 2.82 2.52 10.16
C ALA A 50 3.80 3.68 9.93
N ASP A 51 3.96 4.15 8.70
CA ASP A 51 4.75 5.34 8.36
C ASP A 51 4.23 6.59 9.11
N LEU A 52 2.90 6.79 9.17
CA LEU A 52 2.29 7.86 9.97
C LEU A 52 2.51 7.68 11.47
N ALA A 53 2.43 6.45 11.99
CA ALA A 53 2.69 6.18 13.40
C ALA A 53 4.15 6.47 13.79
N THR A 54 5.11 6.14 12.92
CA THR A 54 6.53 6.46 13.16
C THR A 54 6.80 7.96 13.07
N LEU A 55 6.10 8.69 12.21
CA LEU A 55 6.15 10.15 12.14
C LEU A 55 5.61 10.80 13.43
N ALA A 56 4.46 10.33 13.92
CA ALA A 56 3.88 10.75 15.19
C ALA A 56 4.81 10.49 16.37
N LEU A 57 5.47 9.34 16.39
CA LEU A 57 6.48 8.99 17.39
C LEU A 57 7.67 9.96 17.34
N ALA A 58 8.17 10.31 16.15
CA ALA A 58 9.28 11.25 15.99
C ALA A 58 8.92 12.66 16.52
N LEU A 59 7.69 13.13 16.26
CA LEU A 59 7.19 14.40 16.78
C LEU A 59 7.03 14.35 18.31
N THR A 60 6.48 13.27 18.84
CA THR A 60 6.31 13.08 20.29
C THR A 60 7.66 13.05 20.99
N ASN A 61 8.65 12.34 20.45
CA ASN A 61 10.01 12.32 20.97
C ASN A 61 10.65 13.71 21.00
N ARG A 62 10.36 14.55 20.00
CA ARG A 62 10.81 15.94 19.98
C ARG A 62 10.12 16.77 21.06
N PHE A 63 8.81 16.62 21.22
CA PHE A 63 8.06 17.30 22.28
C PHE A 63 8.57 16.93 23.68
N GLN A 64 8.90 15.66 23.92
CA GLN A 64 9.49 15.23 25.20
C GLN A 64 10.84 15.91 25.50
N ARG A 65 11.59 16.32 24.48
CA ARG A 65 12.90 16.98 24.63
C ARG A 65 12.81 18.50 24.70
N GLN A 66 11.90 19.10 23.93
CA GLN A 66 11.83 20.54 23.70
C GLN A 66 10.59 21.19 24.30
N LEU A 67 9.63 20.40 24.80
CA LEU A 67 8.32 20.82 25.31
C LEU A 67 7.48 21.60 24.28
N THR A 68 7.82 21.45 22.99
CA THR A 68 7.13 22.10 21.88
C THR A 68 7.28 21.25 20.62
N TYR A 69 6.25 21.24 19.79
CA TYR A 69 6.32 20.68 18.45
C TYR A 69 6.88 21.72 17.47
N PRO A 70 7.49 21.29 16.35
CA PRO A 70 7.90 22.22 15.30
C PRO A 70 6.67 22.92 14.71
N THR A 71 6.67 24.25 14.68
CA THR A 71 5.64 25.00 13.96
C THR A 71 5.98 24.99 12.47
N VAL A 72 5.42 24.03 11.74
CA VAL A 72 5.70 23.80 10.32
C VAL A 72 4.43 23.37 9.60
N THR A 73 4.33 23.74 8.33
CA THR A 73 3.32 23.21 7.41
C THR A 73 4.05 22.73 6.17
N THR A 74 3.92 21.46 5.85
CA THR A 74 4.54 20.84 4.67
C THR A 74 3.46 20.39 3.70
N THR A 75 3.79 20.46 2.42
CA THR A 75 2.91 20.13 1.30
C THR A 75 3.41 18.92 0.52
N THR A 76 4.66 18.52 0.73
CA THR A 76 5.27 17.36 0.07
C THR A 76 5.96 16.45 1.07
N THR A 77 6.11 15.18 0.68
CA THR A 77 6.88 14.19 1.45
C THR A 77 8.34 14.64 1.67
N ALA A 78 8.95 15.30 0.68
CA ALA A 78 10.32 15.80 0.78
C ALA A 78 10.45 16.90 1.86
N GLU A 79 9.50 17.84 1.91
CA GLU A 79 9.44 18.86 2.96
C GLU A 79 9.24 18.22 4.33
N THR A 80 8.35 17.23 4.45
CA THR A 80 8.10 16.51 5.71
C THR A 80 9.37 15.80 6.22
N LYS A 81 10.12 15.15 5.34
CA LYS A 81 11.43 14.56 5.69
C LYS A 81 12.45 15.60 6.14
N GLY A 82 12.45 16.78 5.54
CA GLY A 82 13.30 17.90 5.96
C GLY A 82 12.91 18.45 7.34
N ALA A 83 11.62 18.52 7.64
CA ALA A 83 11.10 19.02 8.92
C ALA A 83 11.29 18.02 10.08
N VAL A 84 11.25 16.71 9.80
CA VAL A 84 11.41 15.64 10.78
C VAL A 84 12.61 14.77 10.41
N THR A 85 13.79 15.21 10.83
CA THR A 85 15.06 14.53 10.56
C THR A 85 15.08 13.11 11.14
N GLY A 86 15.46 12.13 10.33
CA GLY A 86 15.54 10.71 10.74
C GLY A 86 14.27 9.91 10.51
N TRP A 87 13.18 10.57 10.11
CA TRP A 87 11.99 9.88 9.60
C TRP A 87 12.12 9.65 8.09
N SER A 88 11.84 8.42 7.64
CA SER A 88 11.78 8.06 6.23
C SER A 88 10.67 7.04 6.01
N PRO A 89 9.59 7.41 5.29
CA PRO A 89 8.50 6.48 5.00
C PRO A 89 8.93 5.40 3.99
N ALA A 90 8.33 4.22 4.10
CA ALA A 90 8.53 3.12 3.17
C ALA A 90 7.69 3.29 1.88
N GLU A 91 6.50 3.90 1.97
CA GLU A 91 5.51 3.93 0.88
C GLU A 91 5.50 5.24 0.08
N VAL A 92 6.67 5.84 -0.21
CA VAL A 92 6.75 7.12 -0.96
C VAL A 92 6.22 7.04 -2.40
N GLU A 93 6.23 5.84 -2.98
CA GLU A 93 5.74 5.57 -4.33
C GLU A 93 4.21 5.63 -4.39
N TYR A 94 3.54 5.12 -3.35
CA TYR A 94 2.08 5.00 -3.31
C TYR A 94 1.39 6.05 -2.43
N PHE A 95 2.13 6.78 -1.59
CA PHE A 95 1.60 7.80 -0.70
C PHE A 95 2.45 9.07 -0.69
N ASP A 96 1.78 10.22 -0.55
CA ASP A 96 2.39 11.48 -0.15
C ASP A 96 2.07 11.82 1.30
N TYR A 97 3.08 12.25 2.05
CA TYR A 97 2.98 12.54 3.47
C TYR A 97 3.17 14.02 3.74
N THR A 98 2.20 14.61 4.43
CA THR A 98 2.18 16.02 4.83
C THR A 98 2.01 16.18 6.33
N LEU A 99 2.50 17.28 6.86
CA LEU A 99 2.53 17.63 8.27
C LEU A 99 2.04 19.07 8.43
N VAL A 100 0.99 19.25 9.23
CA VAL A 100 0.62 20.55 9.78
C VAL A 100 0.85 20.49 11.29
N SER A 101 1.76 21.27 11.81
CA SER A 101 2.05 21.30 13.26
C SER A 101 2.16 22.71 13.79
N THR A 102 1.64 22.89 15.00
CA THR A 102 1.72 24.09 15.83
C THR A 102 2.51 23.75 17.09
N ALA A 103 2.83 24.73 17.95
CA ALA A 103 3.59 24.48 19.17
C ALA A 103 2.98 23.39 20.09
N SER A 104 1.66 23.20 20.06
CA SER A 104 0.92 22.32 20.98
C SER A 104 0.20 21.15 20.32
N GLY A 105 0.28 20.97 19.00
CA GLY A 105 -0.41 19.89 18.32
C GLY A 105 0.04 19.67 16.89
N TYR A 106 -0.41 18.58 16.28
CA TYR A 106 -0.09 18.25 14.89
C TYR A 106 -1.19 17.44 14.22
N ARG A 107 -1.23 17.53 12.90
CA ARG A 107 -2.03 16.70 12.02
C ARG A 107 -1.13 16.16 10.92
N LEU A 108 -1.05 14.84 10.86
CA LEU A 108 -0.35 14.11 9.81
C LEU A 108 -1.37 13.66 8.78
N THR A 109 -0.98 13.68 7.52
CA THR A 109 -1.85 13.20 6.43
C THR A 109 -1.02 12.41 5.44
N ALA A 110 -1.45 11.18 5.14
CA ALA A 110 -0.97 10.41 4.01
C ALA A 110 -2.07 10.35 2.94
N THR A 111 -1.74 10.78 1.73
CA THR A 111 -2.65 10.78 0.58
C THR A 111 -2.15 9.75 -0.43
N GLY A 112 -3.00 8.79 -0.77
CA GLY A 112 -2.70 7.74 -1.72
C GLY A 112 -2.58 8.25 -3.15
N LYS A 113 -1.82 7.51 -3.96
CA LYS A 113 -1.54 7.75 -5.38
C LYS A 113 -2.00 6.57 -6.23
N GLU A 114 -2.08 6.77 -7.54
CA GLU A 114 -2.37 5.73 -8.52
C GLU A 114 -3.65 4.93 -8.17
N ARG A 115 -3.53 3.62 -7.90
CA ARG A 115 -4.67 2.77 -7.51
C ARG A 115 -5.29 3.19 -6.18
N LEU A 116 -4.54 3.85 -5.31
CA LEU A 116 -4.98 4.37 -4.02
C LEU A 116 -5.35 5.86 -4.07
N ASP A 117 -5.50 6.44 -5.26
CA ASP A 117 -5.95 7.82 -5.41
C ASP A 117 -7.32 8.01 -4.70
N GLY A 118 -7.41 9.09 -3.92
CA GLY A 118 -8.56 9.36 -3.05
C GLY A 118 -8.52 8.68 -1.67
N CYS A 119 -7.64 7.71 -1.42
CA CYS A 119 -7.40 7.19 -0.05
C CYS A 119 -6.64 8.24 0.77
N VAL A 120 -7.23 8.69 1.88
CA VAL A 120 -6.60 9.67 2.77
C VAL A 120 -6.63 9.14 4.19
N LEU A 121 -5.44 9.00 4.76
CA LEU A 121 -5.19 8.60 6.15
C LEU A 121 -4.75 9.82 6.95
N LYS A 122 -5.32 10.05 8.13
CA LYS A 122 -4.92 11.14 9.01
C LYS A 122 -4.69 10.65 10.44
N LEU A 123 -3.67 11.20 11.09
CA LEU A 123 -3.36 10.97 12.49
C LEU A 123 -3.07 12.30 13.17
N SER A 124 -3.77 12.58 14.27
CA SER A 124 -3.59 13.81 15.05
C SER A 124 -2.91 13.53 16.40
N ASP A 125 -2.47 14.57 17.10
CA ASP A 125 -1.77 14.48 18.38
C ASP A 125 -2.58 13.85 19.53
N ASP A 126 -3.91 13.91 19.45
CA ASP A 126 -4.85 13.23 20.36
C ASP A 126 -5.07 11.73 20.03
N ASN A 127 -4.27 11.19 19.11
CA ASN A 127 -4.37 9.83 18.59
C ASN A 127 -5.71 9.55 17.87
N THR A 128 -6.42 10.59 17.43
CA THR A 128 -7.52 10.41 16.46
C THR A 128 -6.96 9.94 15.13
N ARG A 129 -7.53 8.83 14.64
CA ARG A 129 -7.21 8.21 13.36
C ARG A 129 -8.42 8.34 12.47
N GLU A 130 -8.21 8.90 11.29
CA GLU A 130 -9.26 9.05 10.30
C GLU A 130 -8.82 8.39 9.01
N LEU A 131 -9.76 7.70 8.39
CA LEU A 131 -9.64 7.15 7.05
C LEU A 131 -10.79 7.71 6.21
N SER A 132 -10.49 8.11 4.98
CA SER A 132 -11.50 8.56 4.03
C SER A 132 -11.14 8.11 2.61
N GLY A 133 -12.16 7.85 1.78
CA GLY A 133 -12.00 7.39 0.39
C GLY A 133 -11.89 5.87 0.23
N ASP A 134 -11.59 5.42 -1.00
CA ASP A 134 -11.35 4.00 -1.30
C ASP A 134 -9.90 3.63 -0.96
N CYS A 135 -9.69 3.07 0.22
CA CYS A 135 -8.41 2.54 0.66
C CYS A 135 -8.28 1.04 0.38
N ALA A 136 -8.67 0.61 -0.83
CA ALA A 136 -8.64 -0.77 -1.30
C ALA A 136 -9.42 -1.75 -0.38
N GLY A 137 -10.47 -1.28 0.29
CA GLY A 137 -11.26 -2.07 1.25
C GLY A 137 -10.72 -2.11 2.68
N VAL A 138 -9.78 -1.23 3.05
CA VAL A 138 -9.50 -0.91 4.45
C VAL A 138 -10.55 0.09 4.94
N GLU A 139 -11.33 -0.30 5.94
CA GLU A 139 -12.49 0.49 6.42
C GLU A 139 -12.23 1.26 7.71
N ALA A 140 -11.17 0.90 8.45
CA ALA A 140 -10.86 1.51 9.74
C ALA A 140 -9.35 1.47 10.03
N TRP A 141 -8.93 2.37 10.91
CA TRP A 141 -7.55 2.53 11.39
C TRP A 141 -7.52 2.93 12.87
#